data_AF-X0VR68-F1
#
_entry.id   AF-X0VR68-F1
#
_cell.length_a   1.000
_cell.length_b   1.000
_cell.length_c   1.000
_cell.angle_alpha   90.00
_cell.angle_beta   90.00
_cell.angle_gamma   90.00
#
_symmetry.space_group_name_H-M   'P 1'
#
loop_
_entity.id
_entity.type
_entity.pdbx_description
1 polymer ?
#
loop_
_entity_poly.entity_id
_entity_poly.type
_entity_poly.pdbx_seq_one_letter_code
_entity_poly.pdbx_strand_id
1 'polypeptide(L)'
;MTRIYSGTDELIEAAKIFEETLHMPFPAVPIFFYNRLDGRGPLSILDGINEHFNTMHWWASIDKPLEVNDPHQWQLRRCSDDMYVTDHILCGIVALKMGVKNYVMQLMFDLPPEIEPLNDLAKMKASFEMIEPLTTHFDYNIIKETRGGLSSFPPNLDEAKSHLSMTTYWQMFMKPDIVHIVSYCEAHHDAKAEDIIASCDITKQSFKEYYRAPLPDIWHIPKVVARKEELKKGAMYNIFHLAIMGGYEG
;
A
#
# COMPACT_ATOMS: atom_id res chain seq x y z
N MET A 1 11.03 2.96 15.38
CA MET A 1 10.62 1.83 14.53
C MET A 1 10.95 2.24 13.11
N THR A 2 11.86 1.53 12.45
CA THR A 2 12.39 1.89 11.11
C THR A 2 11.89 0.87 10.10
N ARG A 3 11.38 1.31 8.95
CA ARG A 3 10.93 0.46 7.84
C ARG A 3 11.82 0.73 6.62
N ILE A 4 12.08 -0.28 5.80
CA ILE A 4 12.93 -0.17 4.60
C ILE A 4 12.24 -0.70 3.34
N TYR A 5 12.74 -0.28 2.18
CA TYR A 5 12.45 -0.86 0.88
C TYR A 5 13.58 -1.79 0.45
N SER A 6 13.23 -2.99 -0.01
CA SER A 6 14.16 -3.97 -0.58
C SER A 6 14.57 -3.59 -2.00
N GLY A 7 15.34 -2.50 -2.16
CA GLY A 7 15.75 -1.95 -3.45
C GLY A 7 17.20 -2.21 -3.86
N THR A 8 17.78 -3.31 -3.41
CA THR A 8 19.20 -3.68 -3.62
C THR A 8 19.31 -5.09 -4.20
N ASP A 9 20.49 -5.51 -4.64
CA ASP A 9 20.81 -6.92 -4.90
C ASP A 9 21.10 -7.68 -3.59
N GLU A 10 21.14 -9.01 -3.67
CA GLU A 10 21.39 -9.89 -2.52
C GLU A 10 20.38 -9.69 -1.39
N LEU A 11 19.10 -9.59 -1.75
CA LEU A 11 18.03 -9.14 -0.87
C LEU A 11 17.92 -9.93 0.45
N ILE A 12 18.22 -11.23 0.43
CA ILE A 12 18.19 -12.08 1.64
C ILE A 12 19.33 -11.72 2.59
N GLU A 13 20.54 -11.46 2.09
CA GLU A 13 21.67 -11.10 2.94
C GLU A 13 21.46 -9.71 3.55
N ALA A 14 20.96 -8.76 2.76
CA ALA A 14 20.53 -7.46 3.27
C ALA A 14 19.44 -7.62 4.35
N ALA A 15 18.43 -8.46 4.10
CA ALA A 15 17.35 -8.74 5.04
C ALA A 15 17.85 -9.28 6.40
N LYS A 16 18.83 -10.21 6.39
CA LYS A 16 19.48 -10.71 7.61
C LYS A 16 20.17 -9.60 8.39
N ILE A 17 20.97 -8.76 7.71
CA ILE A 17 21.68 -7.64 8.34
C ILE A 17 20.68 -6.66 8.97
N PHE A 18 19.61 -6.33 8.25
CA PHE A 18 18.58 -5.43 8.75
C PHE A 18 17.84 -5.99 9.96
N GLU A 19 17.50 -7.28 9.96
CA GLU A 19 16.88 -7.91 11.11
C GLU A 19 17.82 -7.96 12.32
N GLU A 20 19.08 -8.38 12.11
CA GLU A 20 20.09 -8.49 13.17
C GLU A 20 20.40 -7.12 13.80
N THR A 21 20.49 -6.07 12.98
CA THR A 21 20.95 -4.74 13.41
C THR A 21 19.81 -3.84 13.87
N LEU A 22 18.67 -3.86 13.17
CA LEU A 22 17.58 -2.89 13.36
C LEU A 22 16.31 -3.50 13.94
N HIS A 23 16.24 -4.83 14.07
CA HIS A 23 15.02 -5.55 14.48
C HIS A 23 13.80 -5.10 13.67
N MET A 24 13.87 -5.33 12.37
CA MET A 24 12.93 -4.79 11.39
C MET A 24 11.49 -5.14 11.79
N PRO A 25 10.59 -4.15 11.95
CA PRO A 25 9.19 -4.40 12.28
C PRO A 25 8.48 -5.15 11.15
N PHE A 26 8.68 -4.69 9.91
CA PHE A 26 8.24 -5.32 8.67
C PHE A 26 9.00 -4.68 7.48
N PRO A 27 9.43 -5.47 6.48
CA PRO A 27 9.99 -4.95 5.24
C PRO A 27 8.88 -4.62 4.23
N ALA A 28 9.24 -3.85 3.20
CA ALA A 28 8.47 -3.77 1.97
C ALA A 28 9.24 -4.46 0.84
N VAL A 29 8.67 -5.55 0.33
CA VAL A 29 9.26 -6.38 -0.73
C VAL A 29 8.31 -6.37 -1.93
N PRO A 30 8.70 -5.78 -3.07
CA PRO A 30 7.85 -5.78 -4.25
C PRO A 30 7.94 -7.10 -5.02
N ILE A 31 7.11 -7.26 -6.05
CA ILE A 31 7.10 -8.37 -7.00
C ILE A 31 7.76 -7.92 -8.32
N PHE A 32 7.43 -6.71 -8.79
CA PHE A 32 7.76 -6.23 -10.13
C PHE A 32 8.76 -5.07 -10.19
N PHE A 33 9.18 -4.50 -9.05
CA PHE A 33 10.19 -3.43 -8.99
C PHE A 33 11.64 -3.98 -9.05
N TYR A 34 12.62 -3.08 -9.16
CA TYR A 34 14.06 -3.33 -8.99
C TYR A 34 14.66 -4.34 -9.98
N ASN A 35 14.24 -4.25 -11.24
CA ASN A 35 14.75 -5.10 -12.31
C ASN A 35 14.85 -4.32 -13.63
N ARG A 36 15.13 -5.00 -14.75
CA ARG A 36 15.24 -4.31 -16.04
C ARG A 36 13.95 -3.63 -16.50
N LEU A 37 12.77 -4.05 -16.02
CA LEU A 37 11.48 -3.47 -16.40
C LEU A 37 11.35 -2.01 -15.98
N ASP A 38 11.79 -1.68 -14.77
CA ASP A 38 11.68 -0.33 -14.19
C ASP A 38 12.98 0.46 -14.26
N GLY A 39 14.05 -0.14 -14.80
CA GLY A 39 15.37 0.46 -14.95
C GLY A 39 16.13 0.62 -13.63
N ARG A 40 15.69 -0.05 -12.56
CA ARG A 40 16.27 0.10 -11.21
C ARG A 40 17.13 -1.07 -10.77
N GLY A 41 17.39 -2.04 -11.65
CA GLY A 41 18.28 -3.15 -11.35
C GLY A 41 18.79 -3.88 -12.60
N PRO A 42 19.90 -4.64 -12.48
CA PRO A 42 20.48 -5.40 -13.58
C PRO A 42 19.74 -6.73 -13.86
N LEU A 43 18.91 -7.18 -12.93
CA LEU A 43 18.22 -8.48 -12.97
C LEU A 43 17.23 -8.58 -14.12
N SER A 44 17.11 -9.78 -14.71
CA SER A 44 15.99 -10.05 -15.61
C SER A 44 14.66 -10.02 -14.83
N ILE A 45 13.53 -9.90 -15.54
CA ILE A 45 12.21 -9.88 -14.89
C ILE A 45 11.99 -11.16 -14.07
N LEU A 46 12.34 -12.33 -14.64
CA LEU A 46 12.16 -13.62 -13.97
C LEU A 46 13.08 -13.76 -12.75
N ASP A 47 14.35 -13.38 -12.88
CA ASP A 47 15.31 -13.43 -11.77
C ASP A 47 14.88 -12.49 -10.64
N GLY A 48 14.41 -11.29 -10.98
CA GLY A 48 13.86 -10.34 -10.04
C GLY A 48 12.67 -10.91 -9.27
N ILE A 49 11.67 -11.48 -9.97
CA ILE A 49 10.51 -12.11 -9.32
C ILE A 49 10.96 -13.23 -8.37
N ASN A 50 11.87 -14.10 -8.81
CA ASN A 50 12.38 -15.20 -8.00
C ASN A 50 13.12 -14.69 -6.75
N GLU A 51 13.96 -13.66 -6.88
CA GLU A 51 14.70 -13.09 -5.74
C GLU A 51 13.76 -12.46 -4.70
N HIS A 52 12.74 -11.71 -5.17
CA HIS A 52 11.73 -11.14 -4.28
C HIS A 52 10.91 -12.23 -3.57
N PHE A 53 10.49 -13.28 -4.28
CA PHE A 53 9.75 -14.41 -3.68
C PHE A 53 10.60 -15.16 -2.65
N ASN A 54 11.87 -15.43 -2.95
CA ASN A 54 12.79 -16.03 -1.99
C ASN A 54 12.99 -15.14 -0.75
N THR A 55 13.04 -13.82 -0.95
CA THR A 55 13.12 -12.85 0.16
C THR A 55 11.85 -12.85 1.02
N MET A 56 10.67 -12.88 0.40
CA MET A 56 9.39 -13.00 1.13
C MET A 56 9.34 -14.30 1.94
N HIS A 57 9.76 -15.43 1.35
CA HIS A 57 9.86 -16.71 2.06
C HIS A 57 10.79 -16.65 3.27
N TRP A 58 11.94 -15.98 3.13
CA TRP A 58 12.87 -15.82 4.24
C TRP A 58 12.25 -15.01 5.39
N TRP A 59 11.61 -13.87 5.10
CA TRP A 59 10.92 -13.06 6.11
C TRP A 59 9.78 -13.84 6.79
N ALA A 60 9.01 -14.60 6.01
CA ALA A 60 7.97 -15.47 6.53
C ALA A 60 8.54 -16.58 7.45
N SER A 61 9.73 -17.12 7.16
CA SER A 61 10.36 -18.17 7.96
C SER A 61 10.73 -17.75 9.38
N ILE A 62 10.87 -16.44 9.61
CA ILE A 62 11.14 -15.84 10.91
C ILE A 62 9.91 -15.09 11.48
N ASP A 63 8.72 -15.40 10.95
CA ASP A 63 7.41 -14.87 11.38
C ASP A 63 7.30 -13.34 11.36
N LYS A 64 7.98 -12.69 10.40
CA LYS A 64 7.90 -11.24 10.24
C LYS A 64 6.67 -10.83 9.43
N PRO A 65 5.93 -9.80 9.87
CA PRO A 65 4.96 -9.16 8.99
C PRO A 65 5.67 -8.61 7.76
N LEU A 66 4.98 -8.58 6.62
CA LEU A 66 5.57 -8.16 5.35
C LEU A 66 4.57 -7.34 4.54
N GLU A 67 5.06 -6.25 3.95
CA GLU A 67 4.34 -5.47 2.97
C GLU A 67 4.77 -5.83 1.55
N VAL A 68 3.80 -5.91 0.63
CA VAL A 68 4.06 -5.95 -0.81
C VAL A 68 3.57 -4.63 -1.42
N ASN A 69 4.50 -3.85 -1.97
CA ASN A 69 4.26 -2.44 -2.34
C ASN A 69 3.97 -2.20 -3.83
N ASP A 70 3.77 -3.24 -4.61
CA ASP A 70 3.47 -3.18 -6.04
C ASP A 70 2.23 -2.36 -6.41
N PRO A 71 1.13 -2.32 -5.63
CA PRO A 71 -0.05 -1.58 -6.06
C PRO A 71 0.27 -0.09 -6.28
N HIS A 72 1.22 0.44 -5.51
CA HIS A 72 1.71 1.81 -5.66
C HIS A 72 2.56 2.01 -6.91
N GLN A 73 3.32 0.99 -7.34
CA GLN A 73 4.11 1.04 -8.58
C GLN A 73 3.25 1.45 -9.77
N TRP A 74 2.10 0.80 -9.87
CA TRP A 74 1.18 0.95 -10.98
C TRP A 74 0.43 2.29 -10.88
N GLN A 75 -0.03 2.66 -9.69
CA GLN A 75 -0.69 3.96 -9.48
C GLN A 75 0.25 5.14 -9.77
N LEU A 76 1.52 5.06 -9.36
CA LEU A 76 2.53 6.09 -9.67
C LEU A 76 2.77 6.22 -11.18
N ARG A 77 2.45 5.18 -11.96
CA ARG A 77 2.50 5.15 -13.43
C ARG A 77 1.13 5.35 -14.07
N ARG A 78 0.15 5.88 -13.32
CA ARG A 78 -1.21 6.21 -13.80
C ARG A 78 -1.95 4.99 -14.36
N CYS A 79 -1.83 3.83 -13.72
CA CYS A 79 -2.71 2.71 -14.03
C CYS A 79 -4.18 3.07 -13.76
N SER A 80 -5.10 2.28 -14.30
CA SER A 80 -6.51 2.40 -13.94
C SER A 80 -6.76 1.93 -12.50
N ASP A 81 -7.82 2.44 -11.88
CA ASP A 81 -8.18 2.07 -10.50
C ASP A 81 -8.52 0.58 -10.37
N ASP A 82 -9.10 -0.05 -11.40
CA ASP A 82 -9.38 -1.49 -11.39
C ASP A 82 -8.07 -2.31 -11.44
N MET A 83 -7.05 -1.84 -12.15
CA MET A 83 -5.72 -2.46 -12.13
C MET A 83 -5.07 -2.36 -10.75
N TYR A 84 -5.27 -1.25 -10.04
CA TYR A 84 -4.81 -1.13 -8.64
C TYR A 84 -5.49 -2.15 -7.72
N VAL A 85 -6.80 -2.35 -7.87
CA VAL A 85 -7.55 -3.36 -7.11
C VAL A 85 -7.07 -4.77 -7.49
N THR A 86 -6.86 -5.05 -8.79
CA THR A 86 -6.30 -6.30 -9.29
C THR A 86 -4.95 -6.61 -8.66
N ASP A 87 -4.04 -5.64 -8.60
CA ASP A 87 -2.70 -5.87 -8.08
C ASP A 87 -2.70 -6.13 -6.56
N HIS A 88 -3.60 -5.49 -5.81
CA HIS A 88 -3.83 -5.84 -4.39
C HIS A 88 -4.27 -7.30 -4.20
N ILE A 89 -5.09 -7.84 -5.11
CA ILE A 89 -5.48 -9.26 -5.10
C ILE A 89 -4.25 -10.13 -5.32
N LEU A 90 -3.43 -9.82 -6.33
CA LEU A 90 -2.20 -10.55 -6.61
C LEU A 90 -1.24 -10.51 -5.41
N CYS A 91 -1.00 -9.34 -4.84
CA CYS A 91 -0.12 -9.15 -3.69
C CYS A 91 -0.58 -9.94 -2.47
N GLY A 92 -1.88 -9.89 -2.14
CA GLY A 92 -2.45 -10.65 -1.01
C GLY A 92 -2.33 -12.16 -1.20
N ILE A 93 -2.56 -12.67 -2.42
CA ILE A 93 -2.41 -14.10 -2.72
C ILE A 93 -0.94 -14.51 -2.72
N VAL A 94 -0.05 -13.71 -3.32
CA VAL A 94 1.38 -14.00 -3.36
C VAL A 94 1.96 -14.03 -1.96
N ALA A 95 1.69 -13.03 -1.11
CA ALA A 95 2.15 -13.00 0.27
C ALA A 95 1.69 -14.26 1.04
N LEU A 96 0.42 -14.64 0.92
CA LEU A 96 -0.10 -15.90 1.48
C LEU A 96 0.67 -17.13 0.96
N LYS A 97 0.92 -17.22 -0.35
CA LYS A 97 1.66 -18.33 -0.96
C LYS A 97 3.13 -18.37 -0.56
N MET A 98 3.72 -17.22 -0.26
CA MET A 98 5.09 -17.11 0.27
C MET A 98 5.17 -17.47 1.76
N GLY A 99 4.03 -17.77 2.41
CA GLY A 99 3.96 -18.18 3.81
C GLY A 99 3.87 -17.02 4.79
N VAL A 100 3.67 -15.78 4.31
CA VAL A 100 3.45 -14.61 5.17
C VAL A 100 2.13 -14.80 5.92
N LYS A 101 2.16 -14.63 7.25
CA LYS A 101 0.95 -14.69 8.09
C LYS A 101 0.36 -13.31 8.37
N ASN A 102 1.22 -12.32 8.58
CA ASN A 102 0.84 -10.94 8.87
C ASN A 102 1.16 -10.07 7.67
N TYR A 103 0.19 -9.86 6.79
CA TYR A 103 0.36 -9.06 5.59
C TYR A 103 0.02 -7.60 5.84
N VAL A 104 0.97 -6.72 5.59
CA VAL A 104 0.75 -5.28 5.63
C VAL A 104 0.23 -4.84 4.27
N MET A 105 -1.04 -4.44 4.23
CA MET A 105 -1.69 -3.91 3.04
C MET A 105 -1.59 -2.39 3.06
N GLN A 106 -0.67 -1.84 2.27
CA GLN A 106 -0.53 -0.39 2.14
C GLN A 106 -1.57 0.18 1.16
N LEU A 107 -2.27 1.21 1.62
CA LEU A 107 -3.32 1.94 0.93
C LEU A 107 -2.86 3.39 0.78
N MET A 108 -2.38 3.74 -0.42
CA MET A 108 -1.82 5.07 -0.72
C MET A 108 -2.90 5.93 -1.36
N PHE A 109 -3.41 6.87 -0.57
CA PHE A 109 -4.41 7.85 -0.97
C PHE A 109 -3.83 8.92 -1.89
N ASP A 110 -4.71 9.72 -2.47
CA ASP A 110 -4.39 10.85 -3.34
C ASP A 110 -3.56 10.47 -4.58
N LEU A 111 -3.78 9.25 -5.09
CA LEU A 111 -3.07 8.74 -6.24
C LEU A 111 -4.02 8.12 -7.29
N PRO A 112 -4.20 8.76 -8.47
CA PRO A 112 -3.50 9.95 -8.96
C PRO A 112 -3.78 11.22 -8.13
N PRO A 113 -2.89 12.23 -8.18
CA PRO A 113 -3.15 13.51 -7.53
C PRO A 113 -4.50 14.08 -7.95
N GLU A 114 -5.18 14.78 -7.03
CA GLU A 114 -6.50 15.40 -7.24
C GLU A 114 -7.66 14.42 -7.41
N ILE A 115 -7.45 13.11 -7.20
CA ILE A 115 -8.57 12.17 -7.10
C ILE A 115 -9.58 12.62 -6.06
N GLU A 116 -10.86 12.55 -6.40
CA GLU A 116 -11.94 12.94 -5.51
C GLU A 116 -11.97 11.99 -4.28
N PRO A 117 -12.02 12.50 -3.03
CA PRO A 117 -11.83 11.67 -1.84
C PRO A 117 -12.78 10.48 -1.70
N LEU A 118 -14.05 10.61 -2.10
CA LEU A 118 -15.00 9.50 -2.02
C LEU A 118 -14.71 8.41 -3.07
N ASN A 119 -14.20 8.79 -4.24
CA ASN A 119 -13.74 7.83 -5.25
C ASN A 119 -12.49 7.10 -4.76
N ASP A 120 -11.57 7.80 -4.09
CA ASP A 120 -10.36 7.20 -3.54
C ASP A 120 -10.69 6.23 -2.40
N LEU A 121 -11.60 6.61 -1.51
CA LEU A 121 -12.15 5.72 -0.47
C LEU A 121 -12.83 4.48 -1.06
N ALA A 122 -13.64 4.65 -2.10
CA ALA A 122 -14.27 3.53 -2.79
C ALA A 122 -13.22 2.56 -3.36
N LYS A 123 -12.13 3.10 -3.94
CA LYS A 123 -11.01 2.32 -4.45
C LYS A 123 -10.29 1.54 -3.34
N MET A 124 -9.90 2.21 -2.25
CA MET A 124 -9.24 1.52 -1.12
C MET A 124 -10.12 0.46 -0.48
N LYS A 125 -11.42 0.75 -0.34
CA LYS A 125 -12.38 -0.22 0.22
C LYS A 125 -12.62 -1.39 -0.71
N ALA A 126 -12.70 -1.17 -2.03
CA ALA A 126 -12.76 -2.24 -3.02
C ALA A 126 -11.53 -3.15 -2.94
N SER A 127 -10.32 -2.59 -2.89
CA SER A 127 -9.08 -3.35 -2.73
C SER A 127 -9.10 -4.24 -1.49
N PHE A 128 -9.52 -3.70 -0.34
CA PHE A 128 -9.55 -4.45 0.90
C PHE A 128 -10.61 -5.57 0.87
N GLU A 129 -11.85 -5.26 0.46
CA GLU A 129 -12.94 -6.24 0.41
C GLU A 129 -12.64 -7.42 -0.53
N MET A 130 -11.85 -7.21 -1.58
CA MET A 130 -11.46 -8.29 -2.51
C MET A 130 -10.51 -9.31 -1.89
N ILE A 131 -9.72 -8.94 -0.88
CA ILE A 131 -8.74 -9.82 -0.24
C ILE A 131 -9.10 -10.19 1.20
N GLU A 132 -10.03 -9.48 1.84
CA GLU A 132 -10.55 -9.77 3.18
C GLU A 132 -10.94 -11.25 3.37
N PRO A 133 -11.57 -11.95 2.40
CA PRO A 133 -11.88 -13.38 2.53
C PRO A 133 -10.68 -14.28 2.84
N LEU A 134 -9.45 -13.89 2.47
CA LEU A 134 -8.25 -14.65 2.81
C LEU A 134 -8.09 -14.85 4.33
N THR A 135 -8.50 -13.85 5.13
CA THR A 135 -8.43 -13.89 6.60
C THR A 135 -9.42 -14.88 7.24
N THR A 136 -10.47 -15.25 6.50
CA THR A 136 -11.47 -16.22 6.96
C THR A 136 -11.11 -17.65 6.56
N HIS A 137 -10.38 -17.82 5.45
CA HIS A 137 -10.05 -19.13 4.90
C HIS A 137 -8.66 -19.65 5.28
N PHE A 138 -7.76 -18.78 5.72
CA PHE A 138 -6.37 -19.11 6.04
C PHE A 138 -5.94 -18.51 7.39
N ASP A 139 -4.86 -19.05 7.98
CA ASP A 139 -4.15 -18.42 9.10
C ASP A 139 -3.39 -17.17 8.59
N TYR A 140 -4.16 -16.11 8.35
CA TYR A 140 -3.73 -14.93 7.64
C TYR A 140 -4.39 -13.67 8.21
N ASN A 141 -3.58 -12.67 8.54
CA ASN A 141 -4.01 -11.41 9.11
C ASN A 141 -3.60 -10.26 8.18
N ILE A 142 -4.55 -9.37 7.89
CA ILE A 142 -4.32 -8.18 7.07
C ILE A 142 -4.23 -6.95 7.97
N ILE A 143 -3.04 -6.36 8.03
CA ILE A 143 -2.74 -5.11 8.73
C ILE A 143 -2.91 -3.97 7.72
N LYS A 144 -3.87 -3.07 7.94
CA LYS A 144 -4.13 -1.93 7.06
C LYS A 144 -3.13 -0.82 7.37
N GLU A 145 -2.23 -0.52 6.44
CA GLU A 145 -1.39 0.68 6.47
C GLU A 145 -1.97 1.72 5.52
N THR A 146 -2.29 2.92 5.99
CA THR A 146 -2.70 4.02 5.11
C THR A 146 -1.63 5.09 5.03
N ARG A 147 -1.55 5.77 3.88
CA ARG A 147 -0.65 6.92 3.68
C ARG A 147 -1.19 7.88 2.64
N GLY A 148 -0.65 9.11 2.64
CA GLY A 148 -0.82 10.05 1.52
C GLY A 148 0.12 9.74 0.35
N GLY A 149 -0.31 10.05 -0.86
CA GLY A 149 0.46 9.90 -2.09
C GLY A 149 1.51 10.99 -2.24
N LEU A 150 2.78 10.62 -2.41
CA LEU A 150 3.92 11.55 -2.44
C LEU A 150 3.74 12.65 -3.50
N SER A 151 3.27 12.27 -4.71
CA SER A 151 3.06 13.18 -5.83
C SER A 151 1.87 14.13 -5.68
N SER A 152 1.07 13.99 -4.61
CA SER A 152 -0.08 14.86 -4.34
C SER A 152 0.29 16.09 -3.50
N PHE A 153 1.45 16.10 -2.84
CA PHE A 153 1.84 17.21 -1.96
C PHE A 153 2.18 18.45 -2.78
N PRO A 154 1.54 19.61 -2.51
CA PRO A 154 1.86 20.86 -3.18
C PRO A 154 3.21 21.41 -2.69
N PRO A 155 3.92 22.20 -3.52
CA PRO A 155 5.21 22.79 -3.11
C PRO A 155 5.06 23.92 -2.09
N ASN A 156 3.88 24.55 -1.98
CA ASN A 156 3.60 25.54 -0.95
C ASN A 156 3.42 24.83 0.41
N LEU A 157 4.24 25.17 1.40
CA LEU A 157 4.25 24.47 2.69
C LEU A 157 2.95 24.63 3.50
N ASP A 158 2.24 25.75 3.37
CA ASP A 158 0.98 25.96 4.08
C ASP A 158 -0.14 25.12 3.45
N GLU A 159 -0.17 25.07 2.11
CA GLU A 159 -1.06 24.16 1.39
C GLU A 159 -0.74 22.70 1.70
N ALA A 160 0.54 22.34 1.78
CA ALA A 160 0.97 20.98 2.03
C ALA A 160 0.63 20.49 3.44
N LYS A 161 0.70 21.37 4.44
CA LYS A 161 0.22 21.09 5.81
C LYS A 161 -1.28 20.87 5.84
N SER A 162 -2.04 21.70 5.12
CA SER A 162 -3.49 21.53 4.97
C SER A 162 -3.81 20.20 4.28
N HIS A 163 -3.09 19.88 3.20
CA HIS A 163 -3.24 18.63 2.47
C HIS A 163 -2.96 17.41 3.35
N LEU A 164 -1.83 17.40 4.08
CA LEU A 164 -1.49 16.35 5.05
C LEU A 164 -2.62 16.13 6.07
N SER A 165 -3.20 17.22 6.57
CA SER A 165 -4.31 17.14 7.52
C SER A 165 -5.53 16.46 6.92
N MET A 166 -5.91 16.86 5.71
CA MET A 166 -7.12 16.38 5.02
C MET A 166 -6.98 14.94 4.51
N THR A 167 -5.86 14.60 3.88
CA THR A 167 -5.62 13.21 3.45
C THR A 167 -5.62 12.24 4.63
N THR A 168 -4.95 12.62 5.73
CA THR A 168 -4.98 11.82 6.97
C THR A 168 -6.40 11.61 7.48
N TYR A 169 -7.24 12.66 7.46
CA TYR A 169 -8.63 12.54 7.89
C TYR A 169 -9.42 11.53 7.04
N TRP A 170 -9.24 11.53 5.72
CA TRP A 170 -9.90 10.57 4.83
C TRP A 170 -9.40 9.14 5.05
N GLN A 171 -8.10 8.96 5.24
CA GLN A 171 -7.49 7.66 5.55
C GLN A 171 -8.15 6.98 6.76
N MET A 172 -8.55 7.75 7.78
CA MET A 172 -9.17 7.21 9.00
C MET A 172 -10.49 6.48 8.76
N PHE A 173 -11.22 6.74 7.68
CA PHE A 173 -12.43 5.99 7.34
C PHE A 173 -12.16 4.51 7.04
N MET A 174 -10.94 4.16 6.63
CA MET A 174 -10.51 2.77 6.47
C MET A 174 -10.24 2.06 7.80
N LYS A 175 -10.28 2.78 8.92
CA LYS A 175 -9.91 2.29 10.26
C LYS A 175 -8.53 1.62 10.23
N PRO A 176 -7.48 2.35 9.82
CA PRO A 176 -6.15 1.80 9.64
C PRO A 176 -5.56 1.29 10.95
N ASP A 177 -4.72 0.26 10.84
CA ASP A 177 -3.91 -0.26 11.94
C ASP A 177 -2.58 0.53 12.05
N ILE A 178 -2.08 1.00 10.91
CA ILE A 178 -0.88 1.83 10.78
C ILE A 178 -1.19 3.05 9.91
N VAL A 179 -0.77 4.24 10.33
CA VAL A 179 -0.78 5.45 9.49
C VAL A 179 0.66 5.85 9.22
N HIS A 180 1.08 5.74 7.96
CA HIS A 180 2.39 6.15 7.48
C HIS A 180 2.33 7.63 7.08
N ILE A 181 3.04 8.44 7.86
CA ILE A 181 3.06 9.90 7.74
C ILE A 181 4.08 10.31 6.68
N VAL A 182 3.60 10.90 5.59
CA VAL A 182 4.46 11.61 4.63
C VAL A 182 4.75 13.00 5.19
N SER A 183 6.02 13.42 5.14
CA SER A 183 6.40 14.75 5.62
C SER A 183 5.78 15.82 4.72
N TYR A 184 5.18 16.89 5.27
CA TYR A 184 4.48 17.89 4.46
C TYR A 184 5.42 18.59 3.47
N CYS A 185 6.73 18.58 3.72
CA CYS A 185 7.74 19.19 2.87
C CYS A 185 8.12 18.34 1.63
N GLU A 186 7.45 17.21 1.39
CA GLU A 186 7.76 16.22 0.34
C GLU A 186 8.11 16.84 -1.02
N ALA A 187 7.31 17.80 -1.50
CA ALA A 187 7.51 18.44 -2.79
C ALA A 187 8.45 19.66 -2.77
N HIS A 188 9.05 19.97 -1.62
CA HIS A 188 9.85 21.18 -1.41
C HIS A 188 11.31 20.87 -1.03
N HIS A 189 11.56 20.02 -0.04
CA HIS A 189 12.92 19.70 0.42
C HIS A 189 12.96 18.42 1.27
N ASP A 190 14.16 17.86 1.42
CA ASP A 190 14.41 16.71 2.30
C ASP A 190 13.97 17.02 3.73
N ALA A 191 13.13 16.15 4.29
CA ALA A 191 12.55 16.34 5.61
C ALA A 191 13.63 16.36 6.70
N LYS A 192 13.59 17.40 7.54
CA LYS A 192 14.40 17.48 8.76
C LYS A 192 13.60 16.99 9.96
N ALA A 193 14.27 16.92 11.11
CA ALA A 193 13.62 16.53 12.36
C ALA A 193 12.40 17.42 12.69
N GLU A 194 12.50 18.73 12.43
CA GLU A 194 11.40 19.66 12.69
C GLU A 194 10.19 19.39 11.78
N ASP A 195 10.41 19.10 10.49
CA ASP A 195 9.34 18.77 9.54
C ASP A 195 8.64 17.47 9.93
N ILE A 196 9.41 16.46 10.34
CA ILE A 196 8.88 15.16 10.80
C ILE A 196 8.01 15.36 12.05
N ILE A 197 8.49 16.11 13.04
CA ILE A 197 7.73 16.38 14.28
C ILE A 197 6.44 17.14 13.95
N ALA A 198 6.52 18.20 13.14
CA ALA A 198 5.35 18.98 12.77
C ALA A 198 4.33 18.16 11.95
N SER A 199 4.79 17.31 11.02
CA SER A 199 3.93 16.35 10.33
C SER A 199 3.24 15.39 11.29
N CYS A 200 3.97 14.84 12.27
CA CYS A 200 3.41 13.96 13.29
C CYS A 200 2.31 14.66 14.10
N ASP A 201 2.52 15.91 14.48
CA ASP A 201 1.55 16.66 15.29
C ASP A 201 0.31 17.06 14.48
N ILE A 202 0.46 17.39 13.19
CA ILE A 202 -0.66 17.59 12.27
C ILE A 202 -1.49 16.31 12.15
N THR A 203 -0.85 15.16 11.90
CA THR A 203 -1.54 13.86 11.79
C THR A 203 -2.30 13.52 13.08
N LYS A 204 -1.68 13.70 14.26
CA LYS A 204 -2.36 13.49 15.56
C LYS A 204 -3.55 14.43 15.73
N GLN A 205 -3.46 15.67 15.24
CA GLN A 205 -4.59 16.60 15.26
C GLN A 205 -5.72 16.12 14.34
N SER A 206 -5.41 15.62 13.14
CA SER A 206 -6.41 15.01 12.25
C SER A 206 -7.15 13.85 12.89
N PHE A 207 -6.46 13.00 13.66
CA PHE A 207 -7.11 11.93 14.42
C PHE A 207 -8.11 12.49 15.44
N LYS A 208 -7.71 13.52 16.20
CA LYS A 208 -8.61 14.17 17.17
C LYS A 208 -9.85 14.74 16.49
N GLU A 209 -9.69 15.39 15.33
CA GLU A 209 -10.82 15.93 14.58
C GLU A 209 -11.73 14.82 14.02
N TYR A 210 -11.16 13.72 13.52
CA TYR A 210 -11.94 12.56 13.07
C TYR A 210 -12.82 11.98 14.19
N TYR A 211 -12.31 11.91 15.42
CA TYR A 211 -13.08 11.40 16.57
C TYR A 211 -13.95 12.45 17.28
N ARG A 212 -13.95 13.71 16.83
CA ARG A 212 -14.58 14.82 17.55
C ARG A 212 -16.11 14.80 17.52
N ALA A 213 -16.69 14.22 16.48
CA ALA A 213 -18.14 14.18 16.27
C ALA A 213 -18.56 12.87 15.60
N PRO A 214 -19.87 12.51 15.65
CA PRO A 214 -20.40 11.40 14.86
C PRO A 214 -20.07 11.59 13.38
N LEU A 215 -19.53 10.54 12.78
CA LEU A 215 -19.10 10.57 11.39
C LEU A 215 -20.28 10.34 10.45
N PRO A 216 -20.31 11.01 9.28
CA PRO A 216 -21.27 10.70 8.24
C PRO A 216 -21.05 9.28 7.73
N ASP A 217 -22.14 8.59 7.44
CA ASP A 217 -22.08 7.26 6.83
C ASP A 217 -21.77 7.36 5.34
N ILE A 218 -20.48 7.50 5.03
CA ILE A 218 -19.99 7.65 3.66
C ILE A 218 -20.14 6.36 2.83
N TRP A 219 -20.24 5.19 3.48
CA TRP A 219 -20.19 3.89 2.82
C TRP A 219 -21.52 3.52 2.16
N HIS A 220 -22.61 4.18 2.56
CA HIS A 220 -23.94 4.01 1.96
C HIS A 220 -24.30 5.11 0.97
N ILE A 221 -23.39 6.05 0.67
CA ILE A 221 -23.58 7.02 -0.41
C ILE A 221 -23.69 6.26 -1.73
N PRO A 222 -24.78 6.41 -2.52
CA PRO A 222 -25.00 5.59 -3.73
C PRO A 222 -23.85 5.62 -4.74
N LYS A 223 -23.20 6.78 -4.91
CA LYS A 223 -22.03 6.93 -5.80
C LYS A 223 -20.82 6.13 -5.30
N VAL A 224 -20.58 6.09 -3.99
CA VAL A 224 -19.48 5.33 -3.37
C VAL A 224 -19.71 3.83 -3.54
N VAL A 225 -20.94 3.37 -3.25
CA VAL A 225 -21.33 1.96 -3.44
C VAL A 225 -21.15 1.55 -4.91
N ALA A 226 -21.69 2.34 -5.83
CA ALA A 226 -21.60 2.06 -7.26
C ALA A 226 -20.13 1.99 -7.74
N ARG A 227 -19.30 2.96 -7.34
CA ARG A 227 -17.88 2.98 -7.70
C ARG A 227 -17.12 1.77 -7.14
N LYS A 228 -17.37 1.41 -5.89
CA LYS A 228 -16.74 0.25 -5.25
C LYS A 228 -17.07 -1.05 -5.99
N GLU A 229 -18.35 -1.27 -6.31
CA GLU A 229 -18.78 -2.49 -7.00
C GLU A 229 -18.31 -2.54 -8.46
N GLU A 230 -18.24 -1.40 -9.15
CA GLU A 230 -17.62 -1.27 -10.47
C GLU A 230 -16.15 -1.76 -10.45
N LEU A 231 -15.37 -1.26 -9.49
CA LEU A 231 -13.95 -1.60 -9.35
C LEU A 231 -13.73 -3.07 -9.01
N LYS A 232 -14.54 -3.64 -8.09
CA LYS A 232 -14.51 -5.07 -7.75
C LYS A 232 -14.79 -5.92 -8.99
N LYS A 233 -15.79 -5.55 -9.79
CA LYS A 233 -16.12 -6.24 -11.04
C LYS A 233 -14.99 -6.18 -12.05
N GLY A 234 -14.39 -5.01 -12.25
CA GLY A 234 -13.23 -4.84 -13.14
C GLY A 234 -12.04 -5.71 -12.68
N ALA A 235 -11.74 -5.69 -11.39
CA ALA A 235 -10.64 -6.48 -10.85
C ALA A 235 -10.86 -8.00 -10.98
N MET A 236 -12.08 -8.48 -10.71
CA MET A 236 -12.44 -9.89 -10.93
C MET A 236 -12.31 -10.29 -12.40
N TYR A 237 -12.73 -9.42 -13.33
CA TYR A 237 -12.54 -9.65 -14.75
C TYR A 237 -11.05 -9.80 -15.09
N ASN A 238 -10.20 -8.88 -14.63
CA ASN A 238 -8.76 -8.93 -14.88
C ASN A 238 -8.11 -10.21 -14.33
N ILE A 239 -8.42 -10.58 -13.08
CA ILE A 239 -7.88 -11.81 -12.44
C ILE A 239 -8.35 -13.06 -13.17
N PHE A 240 -9.62 -13.13 -13.57
CA PHE A 240 -10.14 -14.28 -14.30
C PHE A 240 -9.46 -14.45 -15.66
N HIS A 241 -9.25 -13.35 -16.39
CA HIS A 241 -8.54 -13.39 -17.67
C HIS A 241 -7.08 -13.81 -17.49
N LEU A 242 -6.41 -13.28 -16.46
CA LEU A 242 -5.05 -13.71 -16.12
C LEU A 242 -5.00 -15.21 -15.82
N ALA A 243 -5.97 -15.74 -15.06
CA ALA A 243 -6.03 -17.17 -14.74
C ALA A 243 -6.21 -18.03 -16.00
N ILE A 244 -7.11 -17.64 -16.92
CA ILE A 244 -7.31 -18.33 -18.21
C ILE A 244 -6.01 -18.34 -19.02
N MET A 245 -5.35 -17.18 -19.14
CA MET A 245 -4.07 -17.07 -19.85
C MET A 245 -2.96 -17.91 -19.19
N GLY A 246 -3.05 -18.10 -17.87
CA GLY A 246 -2.20 -19.00 -17.09
C GLY A 246 -2.59 -20.48 -17.16
N GLY A 247 -3.62 -20.86 -17.92
CA GLY A 247 -4.04 -22.25 -18.12
C GLY A 247 -5.16 -22.74 -17.21
N TYR A 248 -5.91 -21.86 -16.55
CA TYR A 248 -7.12 -22.25 -15.80
C TYR A 248 -8.26 -22.61 -16.76
N GLU A 249 -8.81 -23.82 -16.63
CA GLU A 249 -9.84 -24.36 -17.53
C GLU A 249 -11.26 -24.42 -16.93
N GLY A 250 -11.45 -24.07 -15.64
CA GLY A 250 -12.75 -24.09 -14.94
C GLY A 250 -12.79 -24.98 -13.72
#